data_AF-C3XW47-F1
#
_entry.id   AF-C3XW47-F1
#
_cell.length_a   1.000
_cell.length_b   1.000
_cell.length_c   1.000
_cell.angle_alpha   90.00
_cell.angle_beta   90.00
_cell.angle_gamma   90.00
#
_symmetry.space_group_name_H-M   'P 1'
#
loop_
_entity.id
_entity.type
_entity.pdbx_description
1 polymer ?
#
loop_
_entity_poly.entity_id
_entity_poly.type
_entity_poly.pdbx_seq_one_letter_code
_entity_poly.pdbx_strand_id
1 'polypeptide(L)'
;MASAAGRRLLPVSLRLQQARTTLTRHSPAPWRVYSTDAAPKVVTLTEFQRRKIENCFDFYDINNDGILRFDEDFETALKAYIRLNGWTEDSKQYVQYYRRWVAFWNNLYAGKMYRREGKGDQQITREEFRTMWTQALTNRTDINKAPRWVRDLIPNTYHAIDTDGDNTLKLKDYEKFFEAFGRNGAAADIFNKLDINGDGMVSRTEWDIHMQDFFISEDETRPGNHLWGYLQ
;
A
#
# COMPACT_ATOMS: atom_id res chain seq x y z
N MET A 1 -50.94 20.45 57.07
CA MET A 1 -49.57 20.71 56.58
C MET A 1 -49.47 20.18 55.15
N ALA A 2 -49.55 21.07 54.17
CA ALA A 2 -49.43 20.81 52.72
C ALA A 2 -48.04 21.25 52.25
N SER A 3 -47.44 20.89 51.12
CA SER A 3 -47.54 19.82 50.11
C SER A 3 -46.25 19.99 49.28
N ALA A 4 -45.67 18.90 48.78
CA ALA A 4 -44.50 18.92 47.90
C ALA A 4 -44.88 19.29 46.45
N ALA A 5 -44.04 20.06 45.76
CA ALA A 5 -44.11 20.19 44.29
C ALA A 5 -42.72 20.44 43.69
N GLY A 6 -42.24 19.46 42.92
CA GLY A 6 -40.99 19.48 42.19
C GLY A 6 -41.02 20.40 40.96
N ARG A 7 -39.83 20.93 40.64
CA ARG A 7 -39.56 21.79 39.49
C ARG A 7 -39.68 21.01 38.18
N ARG A 8 -40.49 21.51 37.23
CA ARG A 8 -40.37 21.20 35.80
C ARG A 8 -39.72 22.38 35.09
N LEU A 9 -38.55 22.17 34.49
CA LEU A 9 -37.94 23.12 33.56
C LEU A 9 -38.39 22.78 32.13
N LEU A 10 -38.82 23.80 31.40
CA LEU A 10 -39.30 23.73 30.02
C LEU A 10 -38.14 23.57 29.02
N PRO A 11 -38.39 23.00 27.82
CA PRO A 11 -37.36 22.62 26.85
C PRO A 11 -36.70 23.79 26.09
N VAL A 12 -35.49 23.51 25.59
CA VAL A 12 -34.45 24.42 25.05
C VAL A 12 -34.78 25.05 23.68
N SER A 13 -35.97 24.84 23.12
CA SER A 13 -36.33 25.30 21.77
C SER A 13 -36.75 26.77 21.64
N LEU A 14 -36.46 27.63 22.63
CA LEU A 14 -36.92 29.03 22.64
C LEU A 14 -35.84 30.05 23.02
N ARG A 15 -34.67 29.99 22.38
CA ARG A 15 -33.66 31.08 22.45
C ARG A 15 -33.06 31.38 21.09
N LEU A 16 -33.89 31.85 20.16
CA LEU A 16 -33.44 32.61 19.02
C LEU A 16 -34.41 33.76 18.78
N GLN A 17 -33.93 34.99 19.00
CA GLN A 17 -34.12 36.19 18.17
C GLN A 17 -34.14 37.47 19.02
N GLN A 18 -33.57 38.53 18.41
CA GLN A 18 -33.54 39.94 18.78
C GLN A 18 -32.36 40.31 19.71
N ALA A 19 -31.45 41.21 19.35
CA ALA A 19 -31.66 42.46 18.62
C ALA A 19 -30.46 42.88 17.72
N ARG A 20 -30.80 43.43 16.54
CA ARG A 20 -30.00 44.41 15.79
C ARG A 20 -30.08 45.76 16.57
N THR A 21 -29.18 46.75 16.50
CA THR A 21 -28.84 47.55 15.30
C THR A 21 -27.73 48.58 15.61
N THR A 22 -26.87 48.85 14.61
CA THR A 22 -26.10 50.08 14.25
C THR A 22 -25.05 50.73 15.17
N LEU A 23 -23.80 50.71 14.70
CA LEU A 23 -22.95 51.92 14.60
C LEU A 23 -21.92 51.77 13.47
N THR A 24 -21.97 52.66 12.48
CA THR A 24 -20.97 52.82 11.42
C THR A 24 -19.82 53.73 11.86
N ARG A 25 -18.57 53.30 11.67
CA ARG A 25 -17.44 54.18 11.31
C ARG A 25 -16.26 53.36 10.75
N HIS A 26 -15.74 53.84 9.63
CA HIS A 26 -14.63 53.26 8.88
C HIS A 26 -13.32 53.20 9.68
N SER A 27 -12.64 52.05 9.61
CA SER A 27 -11.18 51.92 9.69
C SER A 27 -10.78 50.63 8.95
N PRO A 28 -9.76 50.65 8.07
CA PRO A 28 -9.42 49.50 7.25
C PRO A 28 -8.74 48.41 8.09
N ALA A 29 -9.15 47.17 7.89
CA ALA A 29 -8.60 46.00 8.57
C ALA A 29 -7.12 45.81 8.23
N PRO A 30 -6.23 45.49 9.20
CA PRO A 30 -4.83 45.24 8.94
C PRO A 30 -4.66 43.77 8.56
N TRP A 31 -5.01 43.41 7.33
CA TRP A 31 -4.52 42.15 6.74
C TRP A 31 -4.22 42.35 5.26
N ARG A 32 -3.02 42.85 5.01
CA ARG A 32 -2.11 42.47 3.91
C ARG A 32 -0.76 42.77 4.54
N VAL A 33 0.12 41.81 4.75
CA VAL A 33 0.95 41.22 3.70
C VAL A 33 1.44 39.86 4.19
N TYR A 34 1.06 38.78 3.52
CA TYR A 34 1.98 37.77 3.00
C TYR A 34 1.33 37.13 1.79
N SER A 35 1.88 37.47 0.62
CA SER A 35 1.75 36.73 -0.62
C SER A 35 2.26 35.31 -0.43
N THR A 36 1.50 34.32 -0.90
CA THR A 36 1.94 33.45 -2.00
C THR A 36 0.71 32.75 -2.58
N ASP A 37 0.33 33.12 -3.80
CA ASP A 37 -0.47 32.27 -4.70
C ASP A 37 0.38 31.06 -5.14
N ALA A 38 0.78 30.23 -4.18
CA ALA A 38 1.18 28.87 -4.48
C ALA A 38 -0.12 28.06 -4.45
N ALA A 39 -0.57 27.60 -5.61
CA ALA A 39 -1.49 26.47 -5.67
C ALA A 39 -1.03 25.41 -4.65
N PRO A 40 -1.94 24.75 -3.91
CA PRO A 40 -1.53 23.73 -2.95
C PRO A 40 -0.57 22.78 -3.67
N LYS A 41 0.68 22.68 -3.20
CA LYS A 41 1.69 21.79 -3.81
C LYS A 41 0.99 20.46 -4.01
N VAL A 42 0.74 20.08 -5.26
CA VAL A 42 0.02 18.85 -5.56
C VAL A 42 0.93 17.72 -5.12
N VAL A 43 0.60 17.19 -3.95
CA VAL A 43 1.43 16.22 -3.25
C VAL A 43 1.24 14.88 -3.95
N THR A 44 2.16 14.56 -4.87
CA THR A 44 2.02 13.45 -5.81
C THR A 44 3.33 12.71 -5.94
N LEU A 45 3.23 11.42 -6.24
CA LEU A 45 4.37 10.62 -6.66
C LEU A 45 5.00 11.26 -7.90
N THR A 46 6.30 11.08 -8.07
CA THR A 46 6.92 11.39 -9.36
C THR A 46 6.37 10.46 -10.44
N GLU A 47 6.59 10.82 -11.69
CA GLU A 47 6.19 9.98 -12.82
C GLU A 47 6.89 8.61 -12.77
N PHE A 48 8.16 8.57 -12.36
CA PHE A 48 8.91 7.32 -12.24
C PHE A 48 8.39 6.43 -11.10
N GLN A 49 8.14 6.98 -9.92
CA GLN A 49 7.48 6.27 -8.82
C GLN A 49 6.11 5.75 -9.24
N ARG A 50 5.32 6.56 -9.95
CA ARG A 50 4.01 6.14 -10.46
C ARG A 50 4.14 4.95 -11.39
N ARG A 51 5.07 4.98 -12.35
CA ARG A 51 5.33 3.84 -13.27
C ARG A 51 5.68 2.56 -12.51
N LYS A 52 6.52 2.65 -11.48
CA LYS A 52 6.85 1.52 -10.60
C LYS A 52 5.61 0.95 -9.92
N ILE A 53 4.79 1.81 -9.29
CA ILE A 53 3.54 1.39 -8.64
C ILE A 53 2.57 0.73 -9.62
N GLU A 54 2.40 1.28 -10.83
CA GLU A 54 1.55 0.66 -11.85
C GLU A 54 2.07 -0.71 -12.30
N ASN A 55 3.39 -0.85 -12.52
CA ASN A 55 3.99 -2.14 -12.85
C ASN A 55 3.79 -3.18 -11.73
N CYS A 56 3.85 -2.77 -10.47
CA CYS A 56 3.53 -3.63 -9.32
C CYS A 56 2.05 -4.06 -9.33
N PHE A 57 1.13 -3.15 -9.67
CA PHE A 57 -0.28 -3.49 -9.82
C PHE A 57 -0.49 -4.52 -10.93
N ASP A 58 0.08 -4.27 -12.11
CA ASP A 58 -0.01 -5.15 -13.27
C ASP A 58 0.58 -6.53 -12.97
N PHE A 59 1.66 -6.59 -12.18
CA PHE A 59 2.22 -7.85 -11.76
C PHE A 59 1.21 -8.71 -10.98
N TYR A 60 0.44 -8.10 -10.08
CA TYR A 60 -0.53 -8.80 -9.24
C TYR A 60 -1.87 -9.08 -9.94
N ASP A 61 -2.30 -8.22 -10.86
CA ASP A 61 -3.57 -8.33 -11.61
C ASP A 61 -3.45 -9.39 -12.73
N ILE A 62 -3.59 -10.67 -12.38
CA ILE A 62 -3.34 -11.79 -13.30
C ILE A 62 -4.41 -11.87 -14.38
N ASN A 63 -5.66 -11.58 -14.02
CA ASN A 63 -6.78 -11.62 -14.97
C ASN A 63 -6.87 -10.34 -15.82
N ASN A 64 -6.10 -9.29 -15.49
CA ASN A 64 -6.03 -8.00 -16.17
C ASN A 64 -7.38 -7.26 -16.21
N ASP A 65 -8.20 -7.40 -15.18
CA ASP A 65 -9.50 -6.73 -15.09
C ASP A 65 -9.42 -5.34 -14.41
N GLY A 66 -8.23 -4.97 -13.92
CA GLY A 66 -7.98 -3.68 -13.26
C GLY A 66 -8.38 -3.64 -11.80
N ILE A 67 -8.70 -4.79 -11.18
CA ILE A 67 -9.17 -4.91 -9.81
C ILE A 67 -8.50 -6.12 -9.13
N LEU A 68 -7.67 -5.85 -8.12
CA LEU A 68 -7.07 -6.92 -7.34
C LEU A 68 -8.10 -7.55 -6.40
N ARG A 69 -8.20 -8.88 -6.44
CA ARG A 69 -8.99 -9.69 -5.49
C ARG A 69 -8.19 -10.92 -5.05
N PHE A 70 -8.31 -11.29 -3.78
CA PHE A 70 -7.55 -12.41 -3.26
C PHE A 70 -7.89 -13.74 -3.95
N ASP A 71 -9.19 -14.00 -4.15
CA ASP A 71 -9.74 -15.23 -4.71
C ASP A 71 -9.54 -15.37 -6.22
N GLU A 72 -9.40 -14.26 -6.94
CA GLU A 72 -9.20 -14.27 -8.40
C GLU A 72 -7.73 -14.20 -8.80
N ASP A 73 -6.93 -13.34 -8.17
CA ASP A 73 -5.53 -13.15 -8.53
C ASP A 73 -4.59 -14.02 -7.70
N PHE A 74 -4.62 -13.84 -6.38
CA PHE A 74 -3.65 -14.46 -5.48
C PHE A 74 -3.90 -15.96 -5.33
N GLU A 75 -5.15 -16.40 -5.22
CA GLU A 75 -5.49 -17.83 -5.22
C GLU A 75 -5.14 -18.50 -6.55
N THR A 76 -5.28 -17.80 -7.68
CA THR A 76 -4.87 -18.34 -8.99
C THR A 76 -3.36 -18.56 -9.03
N ALA A 77 -2.58 -17.58 -8.56
CA ALA A 77 -1.13 -17.70 -8.43
C ALA A 77 -0.75 -18.84 -7.47
N LEU A 78 -1.40 -18.90 -6.30
CA LEU A 78 -1.19 -19.94 -5.30
C LEU A 78 -1.45 -21.32 -5.89
N LYS A 79 -2.55 -21.51 -6.62
CA LYS A 79 -2.90 -22.76 -7.34
C LYS A 79 -1.83 -23.16 -8.36
N ALA A 80 -1.26 -22.21 -9.10
CA ALA A 80 -0.12 -22.47 -9.97
C ALA A 80 1.11 -22.90 -9.16
N TYR A 81 1.38 -22.22 -8.06
CA TYR A 81 2.51 -22.48 -7.18
C TYR A 81 2.49 -23.89 -6.55
N ILE A 82 1.32 -24.36 -6.08
CA ILE A 82 1.18 -25.73 -5.52
C ILE A 82 1.53 -26.78 -6.58
N ARG A 83 1.09 -26.58 -7.83
CA ARG A 83 1.42 -27.47 -8.96
C ARG A 83 2.93 -27.49 -9.24
N LEU A 84 3.59 -26.34 -9.26
CA LEU A 84 5.05 -26.23 -9.47
C LEU A 84 5.88 -26.91 -8.38
N ASN A 85 5.32 -27.06 -7.18
CA ASN A 85 6.00 -27.71 -6.06
C ASN A 85 5.59 -29.17 -5.85
N GLY A 86 4.64 -29.69 -6.63
CA GLY A 86 4.07 -31.03 -6.42
C GLY A 86 3.36 -31.18 -5.07
N TRP A 87 2.87 -30.08 -4.52
CA TRP A 87 2.15 -30.05 -3.24
C TRP A 87 0.65 -30.29 -3.46
N THR A 88 -0.06 -30.59 -2.37
CA THR A 88 -1.53 -30.64 -2.32
C THR A 88 -2.06 -29.55 -1.39
N GLU A 89 -3.36 -29.25 -1.49
CA GLU A 89 -4.02 -28.28 -0.61
C GLU A 89 -3.99 -28.69 0.88
N ASP A 90 -3.91 -29.99 1.16
CA ASP A 90 -3.78 -30.53 2.52
C ASP A 90 -2.33 -30.59 3.03
N SER A 91 -1.35 -30.29 2.18
CA SER A 91 0.05 -30.34 2.59
C SER A 91 0.37 -29.24 3.61
N LYS A 92 1.14 -29.58 4.64
CA LYS A 92 1.56 -28.59 5.66
C LYS A 92 2.31 -27.42 5.03
N GLN A 93 3.11 -27.69 4.01
CA GLN A 93 3.87 -26.70 3.25
C GLN A 93 2.94 -25.69 2.58
N TYR A 94 1.91 -26.17 1.86
CA TYR A 94 0.95 -25.29 1.22
C TYR A 94 0.17 -24.47 2.26
N VAL A 95 -0.32 -25.07 3.34
CA VAL A 95 -1.06 -24.34 4.38
C VAL A 95 -0.24 -23.18 4.96
N GLN A 96 1.06 -23.40 5.21
CA GLN A 96 1.94 -22.33 5.73
C GLN A 96 2.24 -21.27 4.66
N TYR A 97 2.44 -21.67 3.40
CA TYR A 97 2.62 -20.75 2.28
C TYR A 97 1.37 -19.88 2.05
N TYR A 98 0.19 -20.50 1.99
CA TYR A 98 -1.11 -19.85 1.88
C TYR A 98 -1.34 -18.82 2.99
N ARG A 99 -1.04 -19.17 4.25
CA ARG A 99 -1.16 -18.23 5.39
C ARG A 99 -0.31 -16.97 5.23
N ARG A 100 0.88 -17.08 4.64
CA ARG A 100 1.76 -15.92 4.40
C ARG A 100 1.21 -15.01 3.31
N TRP A 101 0.63 -15.58 2.26
CA TRP A 101 -0.08 -14.82 1.24
C TRP A 101 -1.35 -14.15 1.75
N VAL A 102 -2.13 -14.81 2.62
CA VAL A 102 -3.26 -14.18 3.31
C VAL A 102 -2.80 -13.02 4.20
N ALA A 103 -1.69 -13.17 4.92
CA ALA A 103 -1.12 -12.10 5.73
C ALA A 103 -0.67 -10.91 4.87
N PHE A 104 0.02 -11.17 3.75
CA PHE A 104 0.37 -10.16 2.75
C PHE A 104 -0.86 -9.43 2.22
N TRP A 105 -1.90 -10.16 1.78
CA TRP A 105 -3.13 -9.57 1.26
C TRP A 105 -3.83 -8.68 2.29
N ASN A 106 -4.04 -9.18 3.50
CA ASN A 106 -4.67 -8.39 4.57
C ASN A 106 -3.90 -7.10 4.85
N ASN A 107 -2.57 -7.16 4.76
CA ASN A 107 -1.73 -6.00 4.95
C ASN A 107 -1.81 -5.02 3.77
N LEU A 108 -1.84 -5.50 2.53
CA LEU A 108 -2.05 -4.66 1.35
C LEU A 108 -3.44 -3.99 1.40
N TYR A 109 -4.47 -4.76 1.74
CA TYR A 109 -5.84 -4.28 1.93
C TYR A 109 -5.96 -3.24 3.04
N ALA A 110 -5.16 -3.33 4.11
CA ALA A 110 -5.08 -2.30 5.13
C ALA A 110 -4.63 -0.93 4.57
N GLY A 111 -3.84 -0.92 3.48
CA GLY A 111 -3.50 0.31 2.76
C GLY A 111 -4.72 0.95 2.08
N LYS A 112 -5.62 0.14 1.48
CA LYS A 112 -6.91 0.64 0.99
C LYS A 112 -7.75 1.23 2.13
N MET A 113 -7.81 0.55 3.26
CA MET A 113 -8.58 0.98 4.45
C MET A 113 -7.98 2.20 5.15
N TYR A 114 -6.68 2.47 4.95
CA TYR A 114 -6.03 3.68 5.46
C TYR A 114 -6.54 4.96 4.76
N ARG A 115 -7.07 4.84 3.55
CA ARG A 115 -7.66 5.98 2.83
C ARG A 115 -8.93 6.45 3.53
N ARG A 116 -9.18 7.76 3.50
CA ARG A 116 -10.41 8.37 4.03
C ARG A 116 -11.70 7.77 3.44
N GLU A 117 -11.63 7.34 2.18
CA GLU A 117 -12.75 6.78 1.42
C GLU A 117 -12.64 5.24 1.27
N GLY A 118 -11.82 4.58 2.10
CA GLY A 118 -11.66 3.14 2.07
C GLY A 118 -12.99 2.40 2.28
N LYS A 119 -13.29 1.44 1.41
CA LYS A 119 -14.50 0.60 1.47
C LYS A 119 -14.13 -0.84 1.83
N GLY A 120 -15.00 -1.51 2.57
CA GLY A 120 -14.86 -2.91 2.98
C GLY A 120 -15.43 -3.89 1.94
N ASP A 121 -14.98 -3.85 0.70
CA ASP A 121 -15.51 -4.63 -0.43
C ASP A 121 -14.61 -5.81 -0.87
N GLN A 122 -13.50 -6.06 -0.16
CA GLN A 122 -12.54 -7.15 -0.43
C GLN A 122 -11.87 -7.08 -1.82
N GLN A 123 -11.84 -5.90 -2.44
CA GLN A 123 -11.14 -5.67 -3.70
C GLN A 123 -10.30 -4.40 -3.62
N ILE A 124 -9.34 -4.22 -4.53
CA ILE A 124 -8.57 -2.98 -4.66
C ILE A 124 -8.53 -2.61 -6.13
N THR A 125 -9.24 -1.54 -6.53
CA THR A 125 -9.14 -1.06 -7.91
C THR A 125 -7.80 -0.39 -8.15
N ARG A 126 -7.39 -0.29 -9.41
CA ARG A 126 -6.17 0.44 -9.81
C ARG A 126 -6.10 1.87 -9.26
N GLU A 127 -7.21 2.59 -9.28
CA GLU A 127 -7.28 3.96 -8.73
C GLU A 127 -7.07 3.97 -7.22
N GLU A 128 -7.68 3.02 -6.50
CA GLU A 128 -7.53 2.89 -5.06
C GLU A 128 -6.10 2.54 -4.68
N PHE A 129 -5.48 1.62 -5.43
CA PHE A 129 -4.08 1.24 -5.28
C PHE A 129 -3.13 2.42 -5.49
N ARG A 130 -3.29 3.17 -6.58
CA ARG A 130 -2.52 4.39 -6.84
C ARG A 130 -2.70 5.41 -5.71
N THR A 131 -3.93 5.60 -5.25
CA THR A 131 -4.26 6.58 -4.21
C THR A 131 -3.64 6.21 -2.86
N MET A 132 -3.73 4.93 -2.44
CA MET A 132 -3.14 4.49 -1.17
C MET A 132 -1.61 4.64 -1.17
N TRP A 133 -0.94 4.30 -2.27
CA TRP A 133 0.51 4.47 -2.40
C TRP A 133 0.93 5.93 -2.46
N THR A 134 0.20 6.76 -3.22
CA THR A 134 0.45 8.21 -3.25
C THR A 134 0.39 8.82 -1.87
N GLN A 135 -0.65 8.50 -1.08
CA GLN A 135 -0.79 9.00 0.29
C GLN A 135 0.33 8.49 1.22
N ALA A 136 0.78 7.26 1.04
CA ALA A 136 1.79 6.66 1.91
C ALA A 136 3.21 7.19 1.66
N LEU A 137 3.57 7.44 0.41
CA LEU A 137 4.93 7.81 0.00
C LEU A 137 5.13 9.32 -0.22
N THR A 138 4.03 10.07 -0.24
CA THR A 138 4.00 11.53 -0.22
C THR A 138 5.04 12.13 0.76
N ASN A 139 5.95 12.95 0.23
CA ASN A 139 7.02 13.61 0.98
C ASN A 139 7.87 12.66 1.84
N ARG A 140 7.98 11.39 1.44
CA ARG A 140 8.85 10.40 2.09
C ARG A 140 10.18 10.32 1.34
N THR A 141 11.25 10.33 2.11
CA THR A 141 12.61 10.02 1.64
C THR A 141 13.14 8.73 2.26
N ASP A 142 12.36 8.12 3.16
CA ASP A 142 12.72 6.95 3.95
C ASP A 142 11.45 6.12 4.17
N ILE A 143 11.46 4.89 3.66
CA ILE A 143 10.34 3.96 3.73
C ILE A 143 10.03 3.56 5.17
N ASN A 144 11.00 3.65 6.08
CA ASN A 144 10.81 3.40 7.51
C ASN A 144 9.96 4.48 8.20
N LYS A 145 9.70 5.61 7.52
CA LYS A 145 8.77 6.67 7.97
C LYS A 145 7.40 6.58 7.31
N ALA A 146 7.17 5.55 6.48
CA ALA A 146 5.88 5.31 5.87
C ALA A 146 4.83 4.85 6.92
N PRO A 147 3.53 4.95 6.59
CA PRO A 147 2.47 4.40 7.42
C PRO A 147 2.73 2.93 7.78
N ARG A 148 2.19 2.50 8.92
CA ARG A 148 2.42 1.14 9.43
C ARG A 148 2.12 0.05 8.40
N TRP A 149 1.07 0.21 7.60
CA TRP A 149 0.72 -0.80 6.60
C TRP A 149 1.85 -1.03 5.58
N VAL A 150 2.61 0.00 5.18
CA VAL A 150 3.77 -0.15 4.28
C VAL A 150 4.93 -0.84 4.99
N ARG A 151 5.21 -0.42 6.23
CA ARG A 151 6.32 -0.98 7.02
C ARG A 151 6.11 -2.46 7.35
N ASP A 152 4.86 -2.86 7.57
CA ASP A 152 4.49 -4.25 7.77
C ASP A 152 4.45 -5.01 6.42
N LEU A 153 4.17 -4.33 5.30
CA LEU A 153 4.05 -4.97 3.97
C LEU A 153 5.40 -5.47 3.47
N ILE A 154 6.48 -4.71 3.69
CA ILE A 154 7.84 -5.08 3.28
C ILE A 154 8.23 -6.48 3.78
N PRO A 155 8.18 -6.77 5.09
CA PRO A 155 8.50 -8.11 5.59
C PRO A 155 7.47 -9.16 5.22
N ASN A 156 6.19 -8.80 5.11
CA ASN A 156 5.16 -9.75 4.70
C ASN A 156 5.31 -10.18 3.24
N THR A 157 5.76 -9.30 2.35
CA THR A 157 6.04 -9.61 0.95
C THR A 157 7.21 -10.60 0.85
N TYR A 158 8.29 -10.34 1.57
CA TYR A 158 9.43 -11.26 1.64
C TYR A 158 9.00 -12.65 2.11
N HIS A 159 8.27 -12.73 3.22
CA HIS A 159 7.80 -14.01 3.76
C HIS A 159 6.80 -14.72 2.83
N ALA A 160 6.02 -13.98 2.05
CA ALA A 160 5.08 -14.55 1.10
C ALA A 160 5.80 -15.20 -0.10
N ILE A 161 6.90 -14.61 -0.56
CA ILE A 161 7.70 -15.16 -1.68
C ILE A 161 8.59 -16.32 -1.20
N ASP A 162 9.18 -16.19 -0.01
CA ASP A 162 9.99 -17.23 0.62
C ASP A 162 9.16 -18.51 0.75
N THR A 163 9.55 -19.57 0.06
CA THR A 163 8.66 -20.72 -0.08
C THR A 163 8.82 -21.73 1.03
N ASP A 164 10.05 -22.01 1.43
CA ASP A 164 10.35 -22.97 2.50
C ASP A 164 10.38 -22.32 3.89
N GLY A 165 10.38 -20.98 3.96
CA GLY A 165 10.27 -20.23 5.21
C GLY A 165 11.58 -20.21 6.00
N ASP A 166 12.72 -20.43 5.33
CA ASP A 166 14.04 -20.36 5.96
C ASP A 166 14.58 -18.93 6.07
N ASN A 167 13.73 -17.94 5.77
CA ASN A 167 14.01 -16.52 5.81
C ASN A 167 15.07 -16.09 4.80
N THR A 168 15.20 -16.83 3.69
CA THR A 168 16.14 -16.53 2.60
C THR A 168 15.49 -16.73 1.23
N LEU A 169 15.50 -15.71 0.37
CA LEU A 169 14.96 -15.84 -0.98
C LEU A 169 16.00 -16.41 -1.92
N LYS A 170 15.76 -17.63 -2.43
CA LYS A 170 16.61 -18.27 -3.43
C LYS A 170 16.07 -17.96 -4.83
N LEU A 171 16.93 -18.09 -5.84
CA LEU A 171 16.54 -17.90 -7.24
C LEU A 171 15.28 -18.71 -7.60
N LYS A 172 15.20 -19.96 -7.17
CA LYS A 172 14.07 -20.85 -7.45
C LYS A 172 12.74 -20.35 -6.85
N ASP A 173 12.78 -19.69 -5.69
CA ASP A 173 11.58 -19.12 -5.07
C ASP A 173 11.09 -17.94 -5.89
N TYR A 174 12.02 -17.09 -6.34
CA TYR A 174 11.73 -15.92 -7.15
C TYR A 174 11.22 -16.29 -8.56
N GLU A 175 11.82 -17.30 -9.21
CA GLU A 175 11.36 -17.83 -10.50
C GLU A 175 9.94 -18.37 -10.42
N LYS A 176 9.64 -19.21 -9.43
CA LYS A 176 8.28 -19.76 -9.25
C LYS A 176 7.27 -18.68 -8.89
N PHE A 177 7.67 -17.66 -8.13
CA PHE A 177 6.81 -16.51 -7.85
C PHE A 177 6.44 -15.79 -9.15
N PHE A 178 7.42 -15.47 -9.99
CA PHE A 178 7.19 -14.85 -11.30
C PHE A 178 6.30 -15.73 -12.19
N GLU A 179 6.59 -17.03 -12.29
CA GLU A 179 5.81 -17.98 -13.07
C GLU A 179 4.37 -18.11 -12.57
N ALA A 180 4.17 -18.18 -11.26
CA ALA A 180 2.84 -18.26 -10.64
C ALA A 180 1.97 -17.03 -10.95
N PHE A 181 2.59 -15.86 -11.07
CA PHE A 181 1.93 -14.62 -11.50
C PHE A 181 1.93 -14.42 -13.02
N GLY A 182 2.25 -15.46 -13.80
CA GLY A 182 2.20 -15.42 -15.26
C GLY A 182 3.29 -14.58 -15.92
N ARG A 183 4.37 -14.26 -15.19
CA ARG A 183 5.52 -13.47 -15.68
C ARG A 183 6.68 -14.42 -15.95
N ASN A 184 7.01 -14.64 -17.22
CA ASN A 184 8.11 -15.53 -17.61
C ASN A 184 9.31 -14.75 -18.16
N GLY A 185 10.52 -15.25 -17.90
CA GLY A 185 11.72 -14.92 -18.69
C GLY A 185 12.67 -13.85 -18.14
N ALA A 186 12.28 -13.07 -17.13
CA ALA A 186 13.15 -12.03 -16.54
C ALA A 186 13.60 -12.33 -15.09
N ALA A 187 13.00 -13.32 -14.43
CA ALA A 187 13.19 -13.55 -13.00
C ALA A 187 14.67 -13.77 -12.62
N ALA A 188 15.40 -14.61 -13.35
CA ALA A 188 16.80 -14.90 -13.04
C ALA A 188 17.74 -13.71 -13.22
N ASP A 189 17.55 -12.94 -14.29
CA ASP A 189 18.34 -11.73 -14.55
C ASP A 189 18.07 -10.64 -13.50
N ILE A 190 16.80 -10.45 -13.13
CA ILE A 190 16.41 -9.55 -12.04
C ILE A 190 17.01 -10.02 -10.72
N PHE A 191 16.86 -11.31 -10.38
CA PHE A 191 17.39 -11.88 -9.16
C PHE A 191 18.89 -11.64 -9.01
N ASN A 192 19.68 -11.87 -10.06
CA ASN A 192 21.12 -11.62 -10.06
C ASN A 192 21.49 -10.15 -9.82
N LYS A 193 20.59 -9.20 -10.12
CA LYS A 193 20.79 -7.77 -9.79
C LYS A 193 20.38 -7.46 -8.35
N LEU A 194 19.43 -8.22 -7.80
CA LEU A 194 18.95 -8.05 -6.43
C LEU A 194 19.89 -8.69 -5.40
N ASP A 195 20.59 -9.76 -5.78
CA ASP A 195 21.66 -10.36 -4.99
C ASP A 195 22.91 -9.44 -5.03
N ILE A 196 23.08 -8.62 -3.99
CA ILE A 196 24.12 -7.57 -3.97
C ILE A 196 25.48 -8.20 -3.70
N ASN A 197 25.53 -9.20 -2.83
CA ASN A 197 26.78 -9.83 -2.41
C ASN A 197 27.19 -11.03 -3.29
N GLY A 198 26.29 -11.53 -4.15
CA GLY A 198 26.52 -12.63 -5.08
C GLY A 198 26.55 -14.00 -4.42
N ASP A 199 25.90 -14.18 -3.28
CA ASP A 199 25.90 -15.45 -2.54
C ASP A 199 24.81 -16.45 -3.02
N GLY A 200 24.04 -16.06 -4.03
CA GLY A 200 22.96 -16.85 -4.63
C GLY A 200 21.64 -16.71 -3.88
N MET A 201 21.54 -15.76 -2.96
CA MET A 201 20.38 -15.52 -2.11
C MET A 201 20.11 -14.01 -1.99
N VAL A 202 18.85 -13.64 -1.83
CA VAL A 202 18.48 -12.28 -1.43
C VAL A 202 18.12 -12.31 0.05
N SER A 203 18.98 -11.73 0.86
CA SER A 203 18.80 -11.61 2.31
C SER A 203 17.73 -10.58 2.67
N ARG A 204 17.35 -10.55 3.96
CA ARG A 204 16.44 -9.52 4.49
C ARG A 204 16.95 -8.10 4.30
N THR A 205 18.24 -7.90 4.50
CA THR A 205 18.84 -6.57 4.39
C THR A 205 18.84 -6.10 2.94
N GLU A 206 19.16 -6.98 1.99
CA GLU A 206 19.10 -6.65 0.56
C GLU A 206 17.66 -6.38 0.12
N TRP A 207 16.70 -7.19 0.57
CA TRP A 207 15.29 -6.95 0.31
C TRP A 207 14.82 -5.56 0.77
N ASP A 208 15.16 -5.17 2.00
CA ASP A 208 14.77 -3.88 2.55
C ASP A 208 15.39 -2.71 1.76
N ILE A 209 16.64 -2.86 1.29
CA ILE A 209 17.29 -1.91 0.38
C ILE A 209 16.51 -1.79 -0.93
N HIS A 210 16.17 -2.92 -1.56
CA HIS A 210 15.45 -2.91 -2.83
C HIS A 210 14.03 -2.36 -2.71
N MET A 211 13.35 -2.60 -1.59
CA MET A 211 12.03 -2.02 -1.31
C MET A 211 12.11 -0.49 -1.13
N GLN A 212 13.14 0.00 -0.43
CA GLN A 212 13.44 1.44 -0.37
C GLN A 212 13.69 2.00 -1.78
N ASP A 213 14.53 1.36 -2.58
CA ASP A 213 14.83 1.79 -3.94
C ASP A 213 13.56 1.83 -4.81
N PHE A 214 12.75 0.78 -4.75
CA PHE A 214 11.53 0.70 -5.53
C PHE A 214 10.50 1.78 -5.14
N PHE A 215 10.21 1.98 -3.86
CA PHE A 215 9.15 2.91 -3.47
C PHE A 215 9.60 4.37 -3.39
N ILE A 216 10.87 4.63 -3.08
CA ILE A 216 11.34 5.99 -2.77
C ILE A 216 12.28 6.55 -3.84
N SER A 217 13.18 5.74 -4.38
CA SER A 217 14.26 6.27 -5.23
C SER A 217 13.77 6.79 -6.58
N GLU A 218 14.37 7.89 -7.03
CA GLU A 218 14.25 8.44 -8.40
C GLU A 218 15.42 8.02 -9.31
N ASP A 219 16.40 7.30 -8.75
CA ASP A 219 17.55 6.81 -9.50
C ASP A 219 17.14 5.57 -10.30
N GLU A 220 16.97 5.76 -11.61
CA GLU A 220 16.54 4.70 -12.53
C GLU A 220 17.53 3.54 -12.62
N THR A 221 18.79 3.73 -12.20
CA THR A 221 19.84 2.70 -12.28
C THR A 221 19.78 1.67 -11.16
N ARG A 222 18.93 1.89 -10.14
CA ARG A 222 18.84 1.00 -8.98
C ARG A 222 18.24 -0.36 -9.34
N PRO A 223 18.89 -1.48 -8.98
CA PRO A 223 18.34 -2.82 -9.19
C PRO A 223 16.91 -3.02 -8.65
N GLY A 224 16.63 -2.44 -7.48
CA GLY A 224 15.31 -2.54 -6.84
C GLY A 224 14.15 -2.02 -7.68
N ASN A 225 14.41 -1.16 -8.67
CA ASN A 225 13.37 -0.71 -9.62
C ASN A 225 12.72 -1.85 -10.40
N HIS A 226 13.37 -3.02 -10.47
CA HIS A 226 12.91 -4.19 -11.22
C HIS A 226 12.28 -5.28 -10.33
N LEU A 227 12.02 -5.02 -9.04
CA LEU A 227 11.48 -6.01 -8.09
C LEU A 227 10.21 -6.74 -8.58
N TRP A 228 9.40 -6.10 -9.43
CA TRP A 228 8.18 -6.65 -10.04
C TRP A 228 8.30 -6.79 -11.56
N GLY A 229 9.50 -7.00 -12.08
CA GLY A 229 9.74 -7.05 -13.53
C GLY A 229 10.27 -5.74 -14.11
N TYR A 230 10.63 -5.79 -15.39
CA TYR A 230 11.05 -4.63 -16.14
C TYR A 230 9.86 -3.69 -16.40
N LEU A 231 10.07 -2.40 -16.13
CA LEU A 231 9.07 -1.37 -16.41
C LEU A 231 8.81 -1.31 -17.92
N GLN A 232 7.54 -1.35 -18.30
CA GLN A 232 7.10 -1.12 -19.68
C GLN A 232 7.01 0.37 -20.03
#